data_AF-A0A9P6Q4V7-F1
#
_entry.id   AF-A0A9P6Q4V7-F1
#
_cell.length_a   1.000
_cell.length_b   1.000
_cell.length_c   1.000
_cell.angle_alpha   90.00
_cell.angle_beta   90.00
_cell.angle_gamma   90.00
#
_symmetry.space_group_name_H-M   'P 1'
#
loop_
_entity.id
_entity.type
_entity.pdbx_description
1 polymer ?
#
loop_
_entity_poly.entity_id
_entity_poly.type
_entity_poly.pdbx_seq_one_letter_code
_entity_poly.pdbx_strand_id
1 'polypeptide(L)'
;MSNEHGRIFKANSDGIYFTRQLDNTNYNSMQHVEWSTASGIEGVMLANQIVNMNAVSRGEVKKVRTLISFDDGDTWNTIPASMENQCISNEDCRLHFHSINDYHKHGLVSSNPSAIGLGMGIGSAGTHLLPLSRSHTYLSRDAGKSWIKVSGRPTLYEISDQGSIVVFAGLDTPTQHVSFSYDWGSTWHMALFSETPVLVRSIAYVPTVHNLKILVSGIMIDQDQRTIVSTMSFSEMRECFHNQLNPRESDLEKWSPLNGEKDRCILGREALCMLYGVVDITY
;
A
#
# COMPACT_ATOMS: atom_id res chain seq x y z
N MET A 1 -4.05 19.90 20.34
CA MET A 1 -4.35 18.84 19.36
C MET A 1 -5.74 19.12 18.81
N SER A 2 -5.91 19.12 17.48
CA SER A 2 -7.20 19.48 16.88
C SER A 2 -8.23 18.35 17.02
N ASN A 3 -9.47 18.71 17.40
CA ASN A 3 -10.64 17.83 17.46
C ASN A 3 -11.34 17.69 16.09
N GLU A 4 -10.66 18.13 15.02
CA GLU A 4 -11.13 18.00 13.63
C GLU A 4 -11.40 16.55 13.28
N HIS A 5 -12.59 16.30 12.74
CA HIS A 5 -13.05 15.03 12.21
C HIS A 5 -14.05 15.32 11.10
N GLY A 6 -14.09 14.45 10.10
CA GLY A 6 -14.89 14.63 8.90
C GLY A 6 -16.02 13.62 8.79
N ARG A 7 -16.68 13.68 7.65
CA ARG A 7 -17.67 12.71 7.21
C ARG A 7 -17.50 12.48 5.72
N ILE A 8 -17.68 11.24 5.27
CA ILE A 8 -17.72 10.89 3.84
C ILE A 8 -19.18 10.81 3.41
N PHE A 9 -19.48 11.45 2.29
CA PHE A 9 -20.76 11.40 1.61
C PHE A 9 -20.56 10.92 0.18
N LYS A 10 -21.50 10.12 -0.32
CA LYS A 10 -21.57 9.66 -1.70
C LYS A 10 -22.70 10.37 -2.42
N ALA A 11 -22.39 10.93 -3.58
CA ALA A 11 -23.39 11.57 -4.42
C ALA A 11 -24.16 10.53 -5.25
N ASN A 12 -25.40 10.83 -5.64
CA ASN A 12 -26.08 10.12 -6.71
C ASN A 12 -25.44 10.42 -8.09
N SER A 13 -25.89 9.74 -9.15
CA SER A 13 -25.32 9.84 -10.51
C SER A 13 -25.19 11.27 -11.04
N ASP A 14 -26.10 12.16 -10.63
CA ASP A 14 -26.18 13.53 -11.12
C ASP A 14 -25.50 14.54 -10.18
N GLY A 15 -24.93 14.08 -9.06
CA GLY A 15 -24.16 14.93 -8.14
C GLY A 15 -24.99 15.82 -7.21
N ILE A 16 -26.30 15.58 -7.09
CA ILE A 16 -27.25 16.48 -6.40
C ILE A 16 -27.58 16.00 -4.99
N TYR A 17 -27.87 14.70 -4.85
CA TYR A 17 -28.26 14.10 -3.58
C TYR A 17 -27.07 13.37 -2.96
N PHE A 18 -26.83 13.63 -1.68
CA PHE A 18 -25.69 13.08 -0.96
C PHE A 18 -26.18 12.18 0.17
N THR A 19 -25.73 10.92 0.15
CA THR A 19 -25.96 9.96 1.22
C THR A 19 -24.71 9.86 2.08
N ARG A 20 -24.88 9.91 3.39
CA ARG A 20 -23.78 9.79 4.34
C ARG A 20 -23.30 8.33 4.41
N GLN A 21 -22.00 8.13 4.22
CA GLN A 21 -21.38 6.80 4.18
C GLN A 21 -20.53 6.49 5.42
N LEU A 22 -19.72 7.45 5.87
CA LEU A 22 -18.83 7.23 7.02
C LEU A 22 -18.75 8.48 7.90
N ASP A 23 -18.96 8.29 9.19
CA ASP A 23 -18.81 9.33 10.21
C ASP A 23 -17.43 9.28 10.88
N ASN A 24 -17.02 10.40 11.48
CA ASN A 24 -15.83 10.55 12.30
C ASN A 24 -14.52 10.23 11.56
N THR A 25 -14.40 10.62 10.30
CA THR A 25 -13.17 10.37 9.54
C THR A 25 -12.02 11.20 10.08
N ASN A 26 -10.82 10.61 10.13
CA ASN A 26 -9.65 11.32 10.62
C ASN A 26 -9.11 12.30 9.57
N TYR A 27 -8.43 13.33 10.06
CA TYR A 27 -7.65 14.26 9.25
C TYR A 27 -6.16 14.00 9.50
N ASN A 28 -5.36 14.03 8.44
CA ASN A 28 -3.90 13.96 8.57
C ASN A 28 -3.33 15.30 9.09
N SER A 29 -2.01 15.35 9.27
CA SER A 29 -1.30 16.55 9.75
C SER A 29 -1.44 17.77 8.82
N MET A 30 -1.85 17.58 7.57
CA MET A 30 -2.11 18.64 6.58
C MET A 30 -3.60 18.98 6.45
N GLN A 31 -4.45 18.51 7.37
CA GLN A 31 -5.90 18.73 7.37
C GLN A 31 -6.63 18.15 6.15
N HIS A 32 -6.09 17.10 5.52
CA HIS A 32 -6.81 16.31 4.53
C HIS A 32 -7.49 15.11 5.19
N VAL A 33 -8.73 14.81 4.76
CA VAL A 33 -9.42 13.58 5.18
C VAL A 33 -8.58 12.38 4.76
N GLU A 34 -8.33 11.48 5.70
CA GLU A 34 -7.52 10.29 5.45
C GLU A 34 -8.35 9.19 4.78
N TRP A 35 -8.38 9.24 3.45
CA TRP A 35 -8.97 8.20 2.61
C TRP A 35 -8.14 7.98 1.35
N SER A 36 -8.28 6.82 0.72
CA SER A 36 -7.63 6.49 -0.55
C SER A 36 -8.43 5.44 -1.32
N THR A 37 -8.41 5.49 -2.64
CA THR A 37 -8.91 4.40 -3.49
C THR A 37 -7.80 3.40 -3.78
N ALA A 38 -8.15 2.13 -3.97
CA ALA A 38 -7.22 1.19 -4.59
C ALA A 38 -7.20 1.48 -6.11
N SER A 39 -6.07 1.98 -6.61
CA SER A 39 -5.91 2.30 -8.03
C SER A 39 -6.17 1.06 -8.89
N GLY A 40 -6.92 1.24 -9.98
CA GLY A 40 -7.22 0.18 -10.94
C GLY A 40 -8.41 -0.72 -10.57
N ILE A 41 -9.07 -0.51 -9.40
CA ILE A 41 -10.27 -1.27 -9.01
C ILE A 41 -11.34 -0.30 -8.51
N GLU A 42 -12.40 -0.16 -9.30
CA GLU A 42 -13.55 0.66 -8.93
C GLU A 42 -14.26 0.08 -7.69
N GLY A 43 -14.70 0.97 -6.80
CA GLY A 43 -15.42 0.62 -5.58
C GLY A 43 -14.57 0.18 -4.40
N VAL A 44 -13.25 0.01 -4.55
CA VAL A 44 -12.37 -0.32 -3.42
C VAL A 44 -11.79 0.95 -2.79
N MET A 45 -12.09 1.16 -1.51
CA MET A 45 -11.75 2.38 -0.78
C MET A 45 -11.24 2.05 0.62
N LEU A 46 -10.24 2.80 1.09
CA LEU A 46 -9.79 2.79 2.48
C LEU A 46 -10.07 4.14 3.12
N ALA A 47 -10.41 4.13 4.41
CA ALA A 47 -10.58 5.34 5.20
C ALA A 47 -10.17 5.12 6.66
N ASN A 48 -9.63 6.16 7.29
CA ASN A 48 -9.35 6.18 8.71
C ASN A 48 -10.50 6.84 9.48
N GLN A 49 -10.98 6.15 10.52
CA GLN A 49 -12.06 6.59 11.40
C GLN A 49 -11.56 6.76 12.84
N ILE A 50 -12.02 7.81 13.52
CA ILE A 50 -11.80 8.04 14.95
C ILE A 50 -12.88 7.28 15.73
N VAL A 51 -12.46 6.30 16.53
CA VAL A 51 -13.41 5.41 17.25
C VAL A 51 -13.79 5.93 18.64
N ASN A 52 -13.02 6.86 19.22
CA ASN A 52 -13.24 7.40 20.56
C ASN A 52 -13.69 8.87 20.54
N MET A 53 -14.51 9.28 19.58
CA MET A 53 -14.84 10.70 19.35
C MET A 53 -15.38 11.41 20.61
N ASN A 54 -16.25 10.75 21.39
CA ASN A 54 -16.76 11.30 22.66
C ASN A 54 -15.66 11.64 23.67
N ALA A 55 -14.60 10.84 23.71
CA ALA A 55 -13.44 11.04 24.57
C ALA A 55 -12.50 12.12 24.01
N VAL A 56 -12.32 12.16 22.69
CA VAL A 56 -11.57 13.22 21.99
C VAL A 56 -12.18 14.60 22.27
N SER A 57 -13.52 14.72 22.28
CA SER A 57 -14.20 15.95 22.67
C SER A 57 -13.89 16.42 24.09
N ARG A 58 -13.38 15.53 24.96
CA ARG A 58 -12.93 15.84 26.33
C ARG A 58 -11.42 16.01 26.45
N GLY A 59 -10.68 15.99 25.34
CA GLY A 59 -9.23 16.21 25.31
C GLY A 59 -8.38 14.93 25.27
N GLU A 60 -8.98 13.75 25.14
CA GLU A 60 -8.21 12.51 24.96
C GLU A 60 -7.60 12.40 23.56
N VAL A 61 -6.52 11.61 23.44
CA VAL A 61 -5.87 11.33 22.15
C VAL A 61 -6.79 10.52 21.25
N LYS A 62 -6.82 10.85 19.96
CA LYS A 62 -7.57 10.12 18.94
C LYS A 62 -7.08 8.67 18.84
N LYS A 63 -8.02 7.73 18.90
CA LYS A 63 -7.82 6.32 18.53
C LYS A 63 -8.34 6.16 17.11
N VAL A 64 -7.44 5.88 16.18
CA VAL A 64 -7.74 5.77 14.75
C VAL A 64 -7.84 4.30 14.36
N ARG A 65 -8.81 3.96 13.53
CA ARG A 65 -9.00 2.64 12.94
C ARG A 65 -9.14 2.78 11.44
N THR A 66 -8.44 1.93 10.68
CA THR A 66 -8.62 1.84 9.24
C THR A 66 -9.76 0.89 8.88
N LEU A 67 -10.56 1.30 7.89
CA LEU A 67 -11.66 0.55 7.31
C LEU A 67 -11.44 0.42 5.81
N ILE A 68 -11.98 -0.65 5.22
CA ILE A 68 -11.99 -0.92 3.78
C ILE A 68 -13.41 -1.18 3.30
N SER A 69 -13.76 -0.65 2.14
CA SER A 69 -14.99 -0.93 1.39
C SER A 69 -14.63 -1.57 0.04
N PHE A 70 -15.51 -2.45 -0.44
CA PHE A 70 -15.41 -3.10 -1.76
C PHE A 70 -16.64 -2.80 -2.64
N ASP A 71 -17.50 -1.89 -2.19
CA ASP A 71 -18.80 -1.56 -2.77
C ASP A 71 -19.02 -0.04 -2.82
N ASP A 72 -17.94 0.68 -3.12
CA ASP A 72 -17.96 2.13 -3.33
C ASP A 72 -18.49 2.90 -2.10
N GLY A 73 -18.04 2.48 -0.92
CA GLY A 73 -18.29 3.13 0.36
C GLY A 73 -19.64 2.80 1.01
N ASP A 74 -20.44 1.90 0.43
CA ASP A 74 -21.75 1.53 0.99
C ASP A 74 -21.62 0.64 2.24
N THR A 75 -20.64 -0.28 2.27
CA THR A 75 -20.27 -1.05 3.45
C THR A 75 -18.79 -0.93 3.78
N TRP A 76 -18.48 -0.88 5.09
CA TRP A 76 -17.13 -0.71 5.59
C TRP A 76 -16.76 -1.83 6.57
N ASN A 77 -15.62 -2.46 6.30
CA ASN A 77 -15.12 -3.60 7.06
C ASN A 77 -13.76 -3.28 7.68
N THR A 78 -13.45 -3.92 8.80
CA THR A 78 -12.11 -3.87 9.40
C THR A 78 -11.16 -4.81 8.66
N ILE A 79 -9.89 -4.43 8.56
CA ILE A 79 -8.87 -5.25 7.90
C ILE A 79 -8.33 -6.27 8.92
N PRO A 80 -8.35 -7.58 8.62
CA PRO A 80 -7.79 -8.58 9.50
C PRO A 80 -6.28 -8.35 9.63
N ALA A 81 -5.77 -8.38 10.85
CA ALA A 81 -4.34 -8.53 11.06
C ALA A 81 -3.96 -9.97 10.74
N SER A 82 -2.87 -10.18 9.99
CA SER A 82 -2.26 -11.50 9.92
C SER A 82 -1.93 -11.97 11.34
N MET A 83 -1.92 -13.29 11.58
CA MET A 83 -1.67 -13.89 12.90
C MET A 83 -0.21 -13.72 13.33
N GLU A 84 0.19 -12.48 13.56
CA GLU A 84 1.44 -12.12 14.19
C GLU A 84 1.29 -12.22 15.70
N ASN A 85 2.39 -12.52 16.39
CA ASN A 85 2.45 -12.73 17.84
C ASN A 85 1.70 -11.67 18.69
N GLN A 86 1.52 -10.45 18.18
CA GLN A 86 0.86 -9.33 18.86
C GLN A 86 -0.68 -9.41 18.86
N CYS A 87 -1.28 -10.17 17.93
CA CYS A 87 -2.74 -10.27 17.77
C CYS A 87 -3.32 -11.63 18.18
N ILE A 88 -2.48 -12.62 18.54
CA ILE A 88 -2.92 -14.01 18.80
C ILE A 88 -3.98 -14.10 19.91
N SER A 89 -3.94 -13.21 20.90
CA SER A 89 -4.82 -13.26 22.07
C SER A 89 -5.92 -12.19 22.09
N ASN A 90 -6.12 -11.44 21.00
CA ASN A 90 -7.06 -10.33 20.97
C ASN A 90 -7.93 -10.36 19.72
N GLU A 91 -9.20 -10.74 19.88
CA GLU A 91 -10.18 -10.81 18.79
C GLU A 91 -10.50 -9.44 18.16
N ASP A 92 -10.20 -8.33 18.84
CA ASP A 92 -10.37 -6.96 18.33
C ASP A 92 -9.12 -6.46 17.59
N CYS A 93 -8.06 -7.27 17.49
CA CYS A 93 -6.84 -6.87 16.80
C CYS A 93 -7.06 -6.78 15.29
N ARG A 94 -6.87 -5.58 14.73
CA ARG A 94 -7.05 -5.30 13.31
C ARG A 94 -5.84 -4.57 12.77
N LEU A 95 -5.67 -4.60 11.45
CA LEU A 95 -4.62 -3.85 10.79
C LEU A 95 -5.07 -2.42 10.52
N HIS A 96 -4.18 -1.47 10.77
CA HIS A 96 -4.42 -0.04 10.57
C HIS A 96 -3.25 0.60 9.84
N PHE A 97 -3.52 1.59 9.01
CA PHE A 97 -2.54 2.28 8.17
C PHE A 97 -2.45 3.78 8.49
N HIS A 98 -1.22 4.27 8.43
CA HIS A 98 -0.94 5.71 8.40
C HIS A 98 -1.19 6.25 6.99
N SER A 99 -1.66 7.49 6.89
CA SER A 99 -1.55 8.20 5.61
C SER A 99 -0.09 8.49 5.34
N ILE A 100 0.35 8.11 4.14
CA ILE A 100 1.66 8.46 3.63
C ILE A 100 1.48 9.75 2.86
N ASN A 101 2.21 10.75 3.31
CA ASN A 101 2.23 12.08 2.74
C ASN A 101 3.65 12.34 2.26
N ASP A 102 3.92 12.05 1.00
CA ASP A 102 5.12 12.50 0.29
C ASP A 102 4.69 13.34 -0.92
N TYR A 103 5.60 14.13 -1.50
CA TYR A 103 5.38 15.08 -2.60
C TYR A 103 4.60 14.49 -3.79
N HIS A 104 4.60 13.17 -3.97
CA HIS A 104 3.93 12.47 -5.07
C HIS A 104 2.94 11.38 -4.63
N LYS A 105 2.81 11.12 -3.32
CA LYS A 105 1.96 10.04 -2.80
C LYS A 105 1.12 10.56 -1.65
N HIS A 106 -0.19 10.53 -1.86
CA HIS A 106 -1.20 10.90 -0.87
C HIS A 106 -2.14 9.73 -0.67
N GLY A 107 -2.28 9.25 0.56
CA GLY A 107 -3.27 8.23 0.91
C GLY A 107 -2.75 7.21 1.91
N LEU A 108 -3.63 6.28 2.32
CA LEU A 108 -3.31 5.24 3.30
C LEU A 108 -2.42 4.15 2.73
N VAL A 109 -2.52 3.93 1.42
CA VAL A 109 -1.85 2.87 0.68
C VAL A 109 -1.40 3.45 -0.66
N SER A 110 -0.17 3.13 -1.07
CA SER A 110 0.25 3.37 -2.46
C SER A 110 -0.19 2.17 -3.29
N SER A 111 -0.92 2.47 -4.36
CA SER A 111 -1.30 1.53 -5.41
C SER A 111 -0.91 2.15 -6.75
N ASN A 112 -0.56 1.31 -7.72
CA ASN A 112 -0.28 1.75 -9.08
C ASN A 112 -1.45 1.28 -9.95
N PRO A 113 -2.13 2.15 -10.74
CA PRO A 113 -3.26 1.75 -11.58
C PRO A 113 -2.93 0.58 -12.54
N SER A 114 -1.67 0.46 -12.93
CA SER A 114 -1.19 -0.63 -13.79
C SER A 114 -0.78 -1.88 -13.01
N ALA A 115 -0.71 -1.83 -11.68
CA ALA A 115 -0.40 -2.95 -10.78
C ALA A 115 -1.64 -3.34 -9.97
N ILE A 116 -2.68 -3.78 -10.68
CA ILE A 116 -3.99 -4.03 -10.10
C ILE A 116 -3.90 -5.06 -8.96
N GLY A 117 -4.54 -4.77 -7.83
CA GLY A 117 -4.55 -5.65 -6.67
C GLY A 117 -3.33 -5.52 -5.76
N LEU A 118 -2.21 -4.97 -6.25
CA LEU A 118 -1.05 -4.67 -5.41
C LEU A 118 -1.25 -3.36 -4.64
N GLY A 119 -0.99 -3.41 -3.35
CA GLY A 119 -1.01 -2.23 -2.48
C GLY A 119 0.05 -2.34 -1.41
N MET A 120 0.74 -1.24 -1.13
CA MET A 120 1.68 -1.18 -0.01
C MET A 120 1.26 -0.07 0.97
N GLY A 121 1.40 -0.34 2.26
CA GLY A 121 1.00 0.56 3.34
C GLY A 121 1.93 0.47 4.55
N ILE A 122 2.12 1.59 5.27
CA ILE A 122 2.79 1.60 6.56
C ILE A 122 1.73 1.60 7.66
N GLY A 123 1.80 0.64 8.57
CA GLY A 123 0.73 0.41 9.51
C GLY A 123 1.12 -0.35 10.75
N SER A 124 0.16 -0.62 11.62
CA SER A 124 0.34 -1.44 12.82
C SER A 124 -0.90 -2.29 13.07
N ALA A 125 -0.67 -3.46 13.65
CA ALA A 125 -1.71 -4.34 14.11
C ALA A 125 -2.03 -4.05 15.58
N GLY A 126 -3.30 -3.86 15.92
CA GLY A 126 -3.72 -3.50 17.27
C GLY A 126 -5.21 -3.22 17.37
N THR A 127 -5.66 -2.65 18.49
CA THR A 127 -7.04 -2.16 18.65
C THR A 127 -7.27 -0.79 18.02
N HIS A 128 -6.18 -0.09 17.72
CA HIS A 128 -6.11 1.21 17.05
C HIS A 128 -4.72 1.41 16.47
N LEU A 129 -4.59 2.35 15.54
CA LEU A 129 -3.33 2.72 14.89
C LEU A 129 -2.31 3.21 15.94
N LEU A 130 -1.19 2.51 16.03
CA LEU A 130 -0.06 2.86 16.87
C LEU A 130 0.79 3.99 16.22
N PRO A 131 1.69 4.64 16.97
CA PRO A 131 2.63 5.60 16.41
C PRO A 131 3.52 4.97 15.33
N LEU A 132 3.98 5.80 14.37
CA LEU A 132 4.81 5.37 13.24
C LEU A 132 6.07 4.59 13.66
N SER A 133 6.68 4.94 14.80
CA SER A 133 7.85 4.23 15.35
C SER A 133 7.59 2.78 15.78
N ARG A 134 6.32 2.40 15.92
CA ARG A 134 5.85 1.03 16.23
C ARG A 134 5.11 0.39 15.06
N SER A 135 5.30 0.94 13.86
CA SER A 135 4.64 0.51 12.64
C SER A 135 5.62 -0.26 11.74
N HIS A 136 5.03 -1.03 10.83
CA HIS A 136 5.70 -1.93 9.90
C HIS A 136 5.19 -1.63 8.48
N THR A 137 5.90 -2.12 7.46
CA THR A 137 5.41 -2.04 6.08
C THR A 137 4.72 -3.35 5.70
N TYR A 138 3.54 -3.23 5.09
CA TYR A 138 2.72 -4.33 4.62
C TYR A 138 2.50 -4.24 3.11
N LEU A 139 2.28 -5.40 2.50
CA LEU A 139 1.95 -5.58 1.10
C LEU A 139 0.66 -6.39 1.00
N SER A 140 -0.24 -5.96 0.13
CA SER A 140 -1.42 -6.71 -0.30
C SER A 140 -1.26 -7.08 -1.78
N ARG A 141 -1.82 -8.24 -2.15
CA ARG A 141 -1.88 -8.75 -3.53
C ARG A 141 -3.32 -8.98 -4.01
N ASP A 142 -4.28 -8.65 -3.17
CA ASP A 142 -5.69 -8.97 -3.32
C ASP A 142 -6.58 -7.75 -3.06
N ALA A 143 -6.11 -6.57 -3.49
CA ALA A 143 -6.81 -5.30 -3.37
C ALA A 143 -7.11 -4.86 -1.93
N GLY A 144 -6.28 -5.26 -0.99
CA GLY A 144 -6.39 -4.87 0.42
C GLY A 144 -7.26 -5.81 1.27
N LYS A 145 -7.71 -6.94 0.73
CA LYS A 145 -8.42 -7.97 1.52
C LYS A 145 -7.51 -8.61 2.56
N SER A 146 -6.31 -8.98 2.17
CA SER A 146 -5.27 -9.51 3.04
C SER A 146 -3.97 -8.75 2.88
N TRP A 147 -3.18 -8.76 3.94
CA TRP A 147 -1.95 -8.02 4.05
C TRP A 147 -0.89 -8.88 4.71
N ILE A 148 0.29 -8.91 4.10
CA ILE A 148 1.48 -9.56 4.63
C ILE A 148 2.48 -8.50 5.07
N LYS A 149 3.13 -8.70 6.22
CA LYS A 149 4.21 -7.83 6.67
C LYS A 149 5.47 -8.16 5.91
N VAL A 150 6.02 -7.17 5.21
CA VAL A 150 7.22 -7.31 4.38
C VAL A 150 8.45 -6.64 4.99
N SER A 151 8.25 -5.72 5.93
CA SER A 151 9.32 -5.11 6.72
C SER A 151 8.89 -4.90 8.17
N GLY A 152 9.75 -5.25 9.12
CA GLY A 152 9.57 -4.98 10.54
C GLY A 152 9.79 -3.52 10.95
N ARG A 153 9.88 -2.60 9.99
CA ARG A 153 10.01 -1.14 10.21
C ARG A 153 9.27 -0.37 9.10
N PRO A 154 8.96 0.91 9.32
CA PRO A 154 8.46 1.79 8.25
C PRO A 154 9.49 1.94 7.13
N THR A 155 9.03 1.88 5.88
CA THR A 155 9.89 2.01 4.69
C THR A 155 9.31 3.00 3.69
N LEU A 156 10.17 3.65 2.92
CA LEU A 156 9.78 4.21 1.62
C LEU A 156 9.71 3.06 0.62
N TYR A 157 8.74 3.11 -0.30
CA TYR A 157 8.55 2.04 -1.26
C TYR A 157 7.94 2.53 -2.56
N GLU A 158 8.12 1.74 -3.61
CA GLU A 158 7.64 1.98 -4.97
C GLU A 158 7.15 0.66 -5.59
N ILE A 159 6.02 0.72 -6.30
CA ILE A 159 5.50 -0.36 -7.14
C ILE A 159 5.64 0.12 -8.58
N SER A 160 6.58 -0.47 -9.33
CA SER A 160 6.95 -0.02 -10.67
C SER A 160 6.58 -1.03 -11.74
N ASP A 161 6.62 -0.59 -13.00
CA ASP A 161 6.48 -1.44 -14.19
C ASP A 161 5.28 -2.39 -14.12
N GLN A 162 4.08 -1.81 -13.95
CA GLN A 162 2.83 -2.58 -13.89
C GLN A 162 2.79 -3.61 -12.75
N GLY A 163 3.63 -3.41 -11.72
CA GLY A 163 3.74 -4.30 -10.57
C GLY A 163 4.76 -5.41 -10.72
N SER A 164 5.55 -5.45 -11.79
CA SER A 164 6.60 -6.46 -11.99
C SER A 164 7.72 -6.35 -10.94
N ILE A 165 7.95 -5.15 -10.40
CA ILE A 165 8.89 -4.94 -9.31
C ILE A 165 8.28 -4.14 -8.17
N VAL A 166 8.59 -4.58 -6.96
CA VAL A 166 8.33 -3.86 -5.72
C VAL A 166 9.66 -3.57 -5.06
N VAL A 167 9.91 -2.30 -4.69
CA VAL A 167 11.16 -1.87 -4.05
C VAL A 167 10.86 -1.10 -2.79
N PHE A 168 11.67 -1.31 -1.75
CA PHE A 168 11.62 -0.49 -0.54
C PHE A 168 13.00 -0.23 0.08
N ALA A 169 13.08 0.85 0.86
CA ALA A 169 14.23 1.21 1.68
C ALA A 169 13.78 1.81 3.02
N GLY A 170 14.64 1.80 4.03
CA GLY A 170 14.32 2.35 5.35
C GLY A 170 13.88 3.82 5.28
N LEU A 171 12.78 4.16 5.95
CA LEU A 171 12.20 5.52 5.91
C LEU A 171 13.03 6.53 6.71
N ASP A 172 13.45 6.16 7.91
CA ASP A 172 14.08 7.04 8.89
C ASP A 172 15.48 6.55 9.33
N THR A 173 15.93 5.45 8.74
CA THR A 173 17.19 4.79 9.10
C THR A 173 18.14 4.86 7.90
N PRO A 174 19.34 5.47 8.06
CA PRO A 174 20.35 5.48 7.00
C PRO A 174 20.68 4.07 6.50
N THR A 175 20.68 3.89 5.19
CA THR A 175 20.93 2.60 4.54
C THR A 175 21.78 2.77 3.29
N GLN A 176 22.45 1.69 2.90
CA GLN A 176 23.21 1.57 1.66
C GLN A 176 22.52 0.65 0.64
N HIS A 177 21.46 -0.04 1.09
CA HIS A 177 20.76 -1.08 0.33
C HIS A 177 19.29 -0.73 0.16
N VAL A 178 18.75 -1.14 -0.99
CA VAL A 178 17.31 -1.30 -1.19
C VAL A 178 16.97 -2.78 -1.19
N SER A 179 15.77 -3.11 -0.74
CA SER A 179 15.17 -4.43 -0.92
C SER A 179 14.23 -4.40 -2.10
N PHE A 180 14.25 -5.41 -2.95
CA PHE A 180 13.38 -5.52 -4.10
C PHE A 180 12.85 -6.94 -4.30
N SER A 181 11.74 -7.06 -5.00
CA SER A 181 11.07 -8.32 -5.29
C SER A 181 10.46 -8.27 -6.69
N TYR A 182 10.56 -9.38 -7.42
CA TYR A 182 9.94 -9.60 -8.73
C TYR A 182 8.67 -10.48 -8.67
N ASP A 183 8.39 -11.05 -7.50
CA ASP A 183 7.31 -12.03 -7.27
C ASP A 183 6.32 -11.54 -6.20
N TRP A 184 6.13 -10.22 -6.19
CA TRP A 184 5.19 -9.51 -5.32
C TRP A 184 5.42 -9.77 -3.84
N GLY A 185 6.68 -9.75 -3.44
CA GLY A 185 7.13 -9.89 -2.06
C GLY A 185 7.07 -11.31 -1.52
N SER A 186 7.07 -12.32 -2.40
CA SER A 186 7.21 -13.72 -1.97
C SER A 186 8.68 -14.03 -1.65
N THR A 187 9.58 -13.52 -2.47
CA THR A 187 11.03 -13.49 -2.23
C THR A 187 11.54 -12.06 -2.28
N TRP A 188 12.60 -11.79 -1.52
CA TRP A 188 13.22 -10.47 -1.41
C TRP A 188 14.72 -10.57 -1.65
N HIS A 189 15.22 -9.66 -2.48
CA HIS A 189 16.62 -9.49 -2.81
C HIS A 189 17.11 -8.15 -2.29
N MET A 190 18.41 -8.02 -2.05
CA MET A 190 19.03 -6.74 -1.67
C MET A 190 20.01 -6.29 -2.74
N ALA A 191 20.03 -4.99 -3.03
CA ALA A 191 21.03 -4.40 -3.91
C ALA A 191 21.61 -3.13 -3.28
N LEU A 192 22.94 -3.01 -3.41
CA LEU A 192 23.71 -1.85 -2.95
C LEU A 192 23.51 -0.69 -3.92
N PHE A 193 23.13 0.49 -3.42
CA PHE A 193 22.95 1.70 -4.24
C PHE A 193 23.95 2.82 -3.90
N SER A 194 24.65 2.71 -2.77
CA SER A 194 25.68 3.67 -2.35
C SER A 194 26.72 2.99 -1.45
N GLU A 195 27.96 3.45 -1.51
CA GLU A 195 29.05 3.03 -0.62
C GLU A 195 29.02 3.71 0.76
N THR A 196 28.22 4.77 0.90
CA THR A 196 28.05 5.52 2.15
C THR A 196 26.59 5.41 2.58
N PRO A 197 26.28 5.26 3.89
CA PRO A 197 24.91 5.28 4.36
C PRO A 197 24.15 6.54 3.92
N VAL A 198 22.96 6.35 3.36
CA VAL A 198 22.09 7.43 2.86
C VAL A 198 20.79 7.40 3.64
N LEU A 199 20.37 8.56 4.14
CA LEU A 199 18.99 8.76 4.56
C LEU A 199 18.14 8.97 3.30
N VAL A 200 17.45 7.91 2.88
CA VAL A 200 16.65 7.89 1.66
C VAL A 200 15.49 8.89 1.80
N ARG A 201 15.29 9.69 0.76
CA ARG A 201 14.22 10.69 0.69
C ARG A 201 13.19 10.36 -0.38
N SER A 202 13.60 9.66 -1.45
CA SER A 202 12.68 9.25 -2.50
C SER A 202 13.18 7.99 -3.22
N ILE A 203 12.22 7.18 -3.65
CA ILE A 203 12.41 6.08 -4.59
C ILE A 203 11.44 6.37 -5.74
N ALA A 204 11.94 6.48 -6.96
CA ALA A 204 11.14 6.80 -8.13
C ALA A 204 11.50 5.89 -9.30
N TYR A 205 10.50 5.53 -10.10
CA TYR A 205 10.71 4.78 -11.34
C TYR A 205 10.94 5.73 -12.51
N VAL A 206 11.80 5.33 -13.45
CA VAL A 206 11.97 6.02 -14.73
C VAL A 206 11.63 5.03 -15.84
N PRO A 207 10.53 5.25 -16.59
CA PRO A 207 10.20 4.40 -17.72
C PRO A 207 11.26 4.60 -18.80
N THR A 208 11.93 3.53 -19.21
CA THR A 208 12.79 3.55 -20.40
C THR A 208 12.37 2.44 -21.35
N VAL A 209 12.63 2.62 -22.65
CA VAL A 209 12.10 1.75 -23.73
C VAL A 209 12.50 0.28 -23.57
N HIS A 210 13.64 -0.02 -22.94
CA HIS A 210 14.21 -1.38 -22.89
C HIS A 210 14.59 -1.85 -21.47
N ASN A 211 14.53 -0.98 -20.46
CA ASN A 211 15.01 -1.32 -19.11
C ASN A 211 14.19 -0.60 -18.05
N LEU A 212 13.98 -1.30 -16.93
CA LEU A 212 13.45 -0.66 -15.75
C LEU A 212 14.59 0.00 -14.96
N LYS A 213 14.47 1.31 -14.75
CA LYS A 213 15.40 2.06 -13.91
C LYS A 213 14.69 2.62 -12.69
N ILE A 214 15.32 2.45 -11.54
CA ILE A 214 14.87 3.03 -10.27
C ILE A 214 15.90 4.05 -9.82
N LEU A 215 15.42 5.23 -9.49
CA LEU A 215 16.20 6.31 -8.89
C LEU A 215 15.99 6.26 -7.38
N VAL A 216 17.08 6.16 -6.64
CA VAL A 216 17.10 6.30 -5.19
C VAL A 216 17.81 7.61 -4.87
N SER A 217 17.12 8.54 -4.23
CA SER A 217 17.71 9.80 -3.82
C SER A 217 17.63 10.02 -2.31
N GLY A 218 18.60 10.74 -1.78
CA GLY A 218 18.66 11.00 -0.35
C GLY A 218 19.86 11.84 0.05
N ILE A 219 20.09 11.91 1.36
CA ILE A 219 21.18 12.68 1.96
C ILE A 219 22.21 11.69 2.50
N MET A 220 23.47 11.81 2.06
CA MET A 220 24.56 11.00 2.58
C MET A 220 24.85 11.35 4.03
N ILE A 221 25.11 10.34 4.86
CA ILE A 221 25.57 10.50 6.24
C ILE A 221 27.10 10.60 6.21
N ASP A 222 27.59 11.72 5.69
CA ASP A 222 28.99 12.12 5.68
C ASP A 222 29.17 13.52 6.29
N GLN A 223 30.39 14.05 6.31
CA GLN A 223 30.68 15.36 6.89
C GLN A 223 29.96 16.51 6.17
N ASP A 224 29.70 16.35 4.87
CA ASP A 224 29.19 17.40 3.99
C ASP A 224 27.67 17.32 3.76
N GLN A 225 27.00 16.26 4.24
CA GLN A 225 25.57 15.97 4.06
C GLN A 225 25.09 16.14 2.62
N ARG A 226 25.88 15.66 1.67
CA ARG A 226 25.61 15.86 0.24
C ARG A 226 24.39 15.07 -0.20
N THR A 227 23.62 15.65 -1.11
CA THR A 227 22.54 14.95 -1.81
C THR A 227 23.12 13.97 -2.83
N ILE A 228 22.60 12.75 -2.85
CA ILE A 228 22.95 11.72 -3.84
C ILE A 228 21.69 11.30 -4.61
N VAL A 229 21.88 10.98 -5.88
CA VAL A 229 20.90 10.30 -6.72
C VAL A 229 21.59 9.09 -7.35
N SER A 230 21.21 7.90 -6.94
CA SER A 230 21.71 6.64 -7.48
C SER A 230 20.70 6.06 -8.45
N THR A 231 21.17 5.64 -9.63
CA THR A 231 20.33 4.94 -10.61
C THR A 231 20.63 3.45 -10.55
N MET A 232 19.60 2.64 -10.39
CA MET A 232 19.66 1.19 -10.41
C MET A 232 18.97 0.68 -11.67
N SER A 233 19.59 -0.28 -12.35
CA SER A 233 19.05 -0.92 -13.55
C SER A 233 18.64 -2.35 -13.23
N PHE A 234 17.38 -2.68 -13.52
CA PHE A 234 16.83 -4.02 -13.39
C PHE A 234 16.59 -4.54 -14.82
N SER A 235 17.66 -5.03 -15.45
CA SER A 235 17.68 -5.44 -16.87
C SER A 235 17.55 -6.96 -17.06
N GLU A 236 17.46 -7.74 -15.99
CA GLU A 236 17.43 -9.21 -16.04
C GLU A 236 16.00 -9.79 -15.99
N MET A 237 14.99 -8.99 -16.32
CA MET A 237 13.62 -9.49 -16.47
C MET A 237 13.41 -9.98 -17.90
N ARG A 238 13.05 -11.27 -18.07
CA ARG A 238 12.64 -11.80 -19.37
C ARG A 238 11.30 -11.19 -19.79
N GLU A 239 11.08 -11.05 -21.10
CA GLU A 239 9.76 -10.70 -21.62
C GLU A 239 8.74 -11.77 -21.21
N CYS A 240 7.59 -11.33 -20.70
CA CYS A 240 6.56 -12.24 -20.22
C CYS A 240 5.82 -12.90 -21.40
N PHE A 241 5.64 -14.21 -21.30
CA PHE A 241 4.95 -15.00 -22.31
C PHE A 241 3.52 -15.34 -21.89
N HIS A 242 2.53 -14.96 -22.70
CA HIS A 242 1.15 -15.35 -22.48
C HIS A 242 0.73 -16.48 -23.43
N ASN A 243 0.57 -17.69 -22.89
CA ASN A 243 0.02 -18.81 -23.63
C ASN A 243 -1.51 -18.88 -23.50
N GLN A 244 -2.21 -18.47 -24.55
CA GLN A 244 -3.69 -18.49 -24.59
C GLN A 244 -4.28 -19.90 -24.54
N LEU A 245 -3.54 -20.92 -25.02
CA LEU A 245 -4.01 -22.30 -25.14
C LEU A 245 -3.70 -23.11 -23.88
N ASN A 246 -2.58 -22.84 -23.22
CA ASN A 246 -2.22 -23.48 -21.96
C ASN A 246 -1.85 -22.44 -20.88
N PRO A 247 -2.81 -21.99 -20.06
CA PRO A 247 -2.56 -21.01 -19.01
C PRO A 247 -1.53 -21.45 -17.96
N ARG A 248 -1.22 -22.75 -17.84
CA ARG A 248 -0.18 -23.24 -16.92
C ARG A 248 1.25 -23.03 -17.43
N GLU A 249 1.40 -22.74 -18.72
CA GLU A 249 2.66 -22.39 -19.37
C GLU A 249 2.75 -20.88 -19.65
N SER A 250 1.82 -20.11 -19.09
CA SER A 250 1.74 -18.65 -19.22
C SER A 250 2.40 -18.00 -18.01
N ASP A 251 3.19 -16.96 -18.23
CA ASP A 251 3.70 -16.05 -17.20
C ASP A 251 2.63 -15.08 -16.70
N LEU A 252 1.38 -15.23 -17.13
CA LEU A 252 0.24 -14.44 -16.69
C LEU A 252 -0.88 -15.33 -16.15
N GLU A 253 -1.50 -14.90 -15.05
CA GLU A 253 -2.66 -15.51 -14.42
C GLU A 253 -3.89 -14.60 -14.46
N LYS A 254 -5.07 -15.23 -14.42
CA LYS A 254 -6.35 -14.52 -14.28
C LYS A 254 -6.60 -14.20 -12.82
N TRP A 255 -6.89 -12.94 -12.53
CA TRP A 255 -7.12 -12.45 -11.18
C TRP A 255 -8.43 -11.64 -11.10
N SER A 256 -9.12 -11.71 -9.96
CA SER A 256 -10.28 -10.88 -9.65
C SER A 256 -10.19 -10.41 -8.19
N PRO A 257 -10.60 -9.18 -7.86
CA PRO A 257 -10.60 -8.72 -6.47
C PRO A 257 -11.51 -9.56 -5.58
N LEU A 258 -12.54 -10.20 -6.14
CA LEU A 258 -13.45 -11.11 -5.43
C LEU A 258 -13.13 -12.60 -5.64
N ASN A 259 -11.91 -12.95 -6.05
CA ASN A 259 -11.48 -14.34 -6.16
C ASN A 259 -11.71 -15.11 -4.85
N GLY A 260 -12.34 -16.29 -4.93
CA GLY A 260 -12.68 -17.13 -3.78
C GLY A 260 -14.05 -16.86 -3.14
N GLU A 261 -14.72 -15.77 -3.48
CA GLU A 261 -16.06 -15.45 -3.00
C GLU A 261 -17.16 -16.17 -3.82
N LYS A 262 -18.31 -16.42 -3.18
CA LYS A 262 -19.49 -16.99 -3.87
C LYS A 262 -20.10 -16.03 -4.89
N ASP A 263 -20.03 -14.73 -4.62
CA ASP A 263 -20.43 -13.65 -5.53
C ASP A 263 -19.18 -12.85 -5.92
N ARG A 264 -18.95 -12.70 -7.23
CA ARG A 264 -17.77 -12.03 -7.79
C ARG A 264 -18.09 -10.69 -8.42
N CYS A 265 -19.33 -10.21 -8.27
CA CYS A 265 -19.75 -8.95 -8.81
C CYS A 265 -19.33 -7.79 -7.89
N ILE A 266 -18.57 -6.84 -8.43
CA ILE A 266 -18.39 -5.50 -7.85
C ILE A 266 -19.25 -4.56 -8.66
N LEU A 267 -20.17 -3.84 -8.00
CA LEU A 267 -21.09 -2.89 -8.64
C LEU A 267 -21.86 -3.49 -9.84
N GLY A 268 -22.25 -4.77 -9.72
CA GLY A 268 -23.01 -5.48 -10.75
C GLY A 268 -22.20 -5.99 -11.94
N ARG A 269 -20.86 -6.01 -11.86
CA ARG A 269 -19.97 -6.53 -12.91
C ARG A 269 -18.86 -7.40 -12.32
N GLU A 270 -18.43 -8.45 -13.03
CA GLU A 270 -17.22 -9.19 -12.68
C GLU A 270 -16.00 -8.46 -13.24
N ALA A 271 -15.08 -8.07 -12.36
CA ALA A 271 -13.79 -7.48 -12.74
C ALA A 271 -12.75 -8.59 -12.85
N LEU A 272 -12.18 -8.77 -14.04
CA LEU A 272 -11.23 -9.83 -14.35
C LEU A 272 -9.99 -9.21 -15.00
N CYS A 273 -8.83 -9.40 -14.37
CA CYS A 273 -7.55 -8.83 -14.76
C CYS A 273 -6.57 -9.96 -15.10
N MET A 274 -5.55 -9.62 -15.88
CA MET A 274 -4.39 -10.49 -16.11
C MET A 274 -3.24 -9.93 -15.28
N LEU A 275 -2.71 -10.71 -14.36
CA LEU A 275 -1.53 -10.37 -13.55
C LEU A 275 -0.38 -11.32 -13.89
N TYR A 276 0.86 -10.99 -13.51
CA TYR A 276 2.00 -11.90 -13.68
C TYR A 276 1.79 -13.22 -12.90
N GLY A 277 2.18 -14.37 -13.42
CA GLY A 277 2.20 -15.60 -12.66
C GLY A 277 3.43 -15.60 -11.77
N VAL A 278 3.34 -16.18 -10.56
CA VAL A 278 4.54 -16.54 -9.80
C VAL A 278 5.22 -17.69 -10.55
N VAL A 279 6.17 -17.36 -11.42
CA VAL A 279 7.03 -18.35 -12.04
C VAL A 279 8.23 -18.51 -11.12
N ASP A 280 8.50 -19.73 -10.66
CA ASP A 280 9.73 -20.04 -9.92
C ASP A 280 10.94 -19.68 -10.80
N ILE A 281 11.55 -18.53 -10.54
CA ILE A 281 12.84 -18.17 -11.11
C ILE A 281 13.89 -18.84 -10.22
N THR A 282 14.17 -20.12 -10.48
CA THR A 282 15.38 -20.76 -9.96
C THR A 282 16.59 -20.13 -10.63
N TYR A 283 17.42 -19.44 -9.84
CA TYR A 283 18.77 -19.00 -10.21
C TYR A 283 19.75 -20.16 -10.24
#